data_AF-A0A8T2U5Q9-F1
#
_entry.id   AF-A0A8T2U5Q9-F1
#
_cell.length_a   1.000
_cell.length_b   1.000
_cell.length_c   1.000
_cell.angle_alpha   90.00
_cell.angle_beta   90.00
_cell.angle_gamma   90.00
#
_symmetry.space_group_name_H-M   'P 1'
#
loop_
_entity.id
_entity.type
_entity.pdbx_description
1 polymer ?
#
loop_
_entity_poly.entity_id
_entity_poly.type
_entity_poly.pdbx_seq_one_letter_code
_entity_poly.pdbx_strand_id
1 'polypeptide(L)'
;MSDTEKAFKTTVELDKFIDELRYANEKELPMLVAKNVLAFDTPFWLRLAARADICGSNDEKKDYENLAASIMTVVEKVVRKTEEKIESSTGVLESILEPITQEDEEIIWPPRDLNGIVEMKKVLELKEKKGFLDEGFLSAVTAQIRQARESGDKPGLVAILQKVLQLYAAHILSKRSYAMKDGQVVKAEMFLETIISADEDSWETILRGGLVYGGGDVEPEDLFNVLKKRVERVNMRTESGSYQQRVLLEYLKEIEERAEAVVQAFKTSTI
;
A
#
# COMPACT_ATOMS: atom_id res chain seq x y z
N MET A 1 -42.98 20.02 -22.66
CA MET A 1 -42.37 18.81 -23.27
C MET A 1 -43.19 17.63 -22.81
N SER A 2 -43.72 16.86 -23.75
CA SER A 2 -44.54 15.67 -23.44
C SER A 2 -43.65 14.54 -22.91
N ASP A 3 -44.20 13.62 -22.10
CA ASP A 3 -43.45 12.46 -21.60
C ASP A 3 -42.90 11.58 -22.73
N THR A 4 -43.57 11.61 -23.89
CA THR A 4 -43.14 10.95 -25.12
C THR A 4 -41.87 11.56 -25.71
N GLU A 5 -41.71 12.89 -25.67
CA GLU A 5 -40.49 13.58 -26.12
C GLU A 5 -39.29 13.28 -25.21
N LYS A 6 -39.52 13.14 -23.89
CA LYS A 6 -38.47 12.76 -22.93
C LYS A 6 -38.03 11.32 -23.15
N ALA A 7 -38.97 10.38 -23.24
CA ALA A 7 -38.66 8.96 -23.50
C ALA A 7 -37.95 8.75 -24.84
N PHE A 8 -38.38 9.48 -25.89
CA PHE A 8 -37.71 9.44 -27.19
C PHE A 8 -36.28 9.97 -27.11
N LYS A 9 -36.06 11.09 -26.41
CA LYS A 9 -34.73 11.67 -26.22
C LYS A 9 -33.77 10.74 -25.46
N THR A 10 -34.26 10.08 -24.40
CA THR A 10 -33.49 9.07 -23.65
C THR A 10 -33.15 7.85 -24.52
N THR A 11 -34.05 7.43 -25.39
CA THR A 11 -33.80 6.29 -26.30
C THR A 11 -32.72 6.61 -27.33
N VAL A 12 -32.75 7.82 -27.91
CA VAL A 12 -31.75 8.29 -28.88
C VAL A 12 -30.36 8.42 -28.23
N GLU A 13 -30.30 8.86 -26.98
CA GLU A 13 -29.05 8.98 -26.23
C GLU A 13 -28.45 7.59 -25.93
N LEU A 14 -29.27 6.62 -25.54
CA LEU A 14 -28.85 5.22 -25.38
C LEU A 14 -28.35 4.60 -26.69
N ASP A 15 -29.03 4.88 -27.82
CA ASP A 15 -28.61 4.36 -29.13
C ASP A 15 -27.24 4.90 -29.54
N LYS A 16 -27.01 6.20 -29.36
CA LYS A 16 -25.70 6.83 -29.62
C LYS A 16 -24.61 6.22 -28.75
N PHE A 17 -24.90 6.00 -27.47
CA PHE A 17 -23.94 5.40 -26.55
C PHE A 17 -23.60 3.95 -26.92
N ILE A 18 -24.60 3.16 -27.34
CA ILE A 18 -24.38 1.80 -27.86
C ILE A 18 -23.51 1.84 -29.13
N ASP A 19 -23.75 2.80 -30.04
CA ASP A 19 -22.92 2.94 -31.25
C ASP A 19 -21.47 3.32 -30.88
N GLU A 20 -21.26 4.26 -29.96
CA GLU A 20 -19.91 4.62 -29.47
C GLU A 20 -19.18 3.40 -28.89
N LEU A 21 -19.86 2.56 -28.10
CA LEU A 21 -19.27 1.34 -27.54
C LEU A 21 -18.96 0.30 -28.63
N ARG A 22 -19.82 0.19 -29.66
CA ARG A 22 -19.63 -0.78 -30.75
C ARG A 22 -18.44 -0.43 -31.65
N TYR A 23 -18.21 0.87 -31.90
CA TYR A 23 -17.10 1.33 -32.74
C TYR A 23 -15.80 1.56 -31.97
N ALA A 24 -15.81 1.44 -30.65
CA ALA A 24 -14.62 1.55 -29.82
C ALA A 24 -13.63 0.42 -30.10
N ASN A 25 -12.34 0.74 -30.17
CA ASN A 25 -11.30 -0.27 -30.29
C ASN A 25 -10.97 -0.96 -28.94
N GLU A 26 -10.13 -1.99 -28.98
CA GLU A 26 -9.75 -2.80 -27.80
C GLU A 26 -9.18 -1.99 -26.61
N LYS A 27 -8.58 -0.82 -26.87
CA LYS A 27 -8.04 0.07 -25.82
C LYS A 27 -9.08 1.07 -25.32
N GLU A 28 -9.98 1.52 -26.19
CA GLU A 28 -11.00 2.52 -25.91
C GLU A 28 -12.19 1.95 -25.15
N LEU A 29 -12.64 0.74 -25.52
CA LEU A 29 -13.83 0.11 -24.93
C LEU A 29 -13.69 -0.01 -23.39
N PRO A 30 -12.56 -0.48 -22.82
CA PRO A 30 -12.41 -0.52 -21.37
C PRO A 30 -12.46 0.86 -20.70
N MET A 31 -11.94 1.91 -21.35
CA MET A 31 -11.94 3.28 -20.82
C MET A 31 -13.34 3.88 -20.84
N LEU A 32 -14.10 3.66 -21.92
CA LEU A 32 -15.49 4.12 -22.06
C LEU A 32 -16.41 3.43 -21.04
N VAL A 33 -16.24 2.13 -20.84
CA VAL A 33 -17.01 1.38 -19.83
C VAL A 33 -16.66 1.87 -18.42
N ALA A 34 -15.37 2.04 -18.09
CA ALA A 34 -14.98 2.52 -16.77
C ALA A 34 -15.50 3.94 -16.46
N LYS A 35 -15.48 4.85 -17.44
CA LYS A 35 -15.96 6.24 -17.29
C LYS A 35 -17.47 6.31 -17.07
N ASN A 36 -18.22 5.36 -17.60
CA ASN A 36 -19.68 5.36 -17.60
C ASN A 36 -20.27 4.16 -16.85
N VAL A 37 -19.56 3.60 -15.85
CA VAL A 37 -19.94 2.33 -15.21
C VAL A 37 -21.37 2.33 -14.65
N LEU A 38 -21.87 3.49 -14.19
CA LEU A 38 -23.22 3.67 -13.66
C LEU A 38 -24.32 3.68 -14.73
N ALA A 39 -23.96 3.83 -16.01
CA ALA A 39 -24.89 3.88 -17.14
C ALA A 39 -25.29 2.47 -17.66
N PHE A 40 -24.66 1.40 -17.17
CA PHE A 40 -24.96 0.01 -17.56
C PHE A 40 -26.07 -0.60 -16.70
N ASP A 41 -27.23 0.04 -16.70
CA ASP A 41 -28.43 -0.33 -15.94
C ASP A 41 -29.43 -1.16 -16.76
N THR A 42 -30.55 -1.57 -16.14
CA THR A 42 -31.58 -2.38 -16.81
C THR A 42 -32.08 -1.76 -18.12
N PRO A 43 -32.41 -0.45 -18.20
CA PRO A 43 -32.70 0.23 -19.46
C PRO A 43 -31.65 0.06 -20.56
N PHE A 44 -30.36 0.19 -20.24
CA PHE A 44 -29.28 -0.02 -21.21
C PHE A 44 -29.31 -1.43 -21.80
N TRP A 45 -29.39 -2.46 -20.94
CA TRP A 45 -29.39 -3.86 -21.39
C TRP A 45 -30.61 -4.22 -22.22
N LEU A 46 -31.79 -3.73 -21.82
CA LEU A 46 -33.03 -3.91 -22.59
C LEU A 46 -32.93 -3.24 -23.98
N ARG A 47 -32.32 -2.06 -24.05
CA ARG A 47 -32.13 -1.37 -25.34
C ARG A 47 -31.12 -2.09 -26.24
N LEU A 48 -30.03 -2.61 -25.67
CA LEU A 48 -29.03 -3.40 -26.40
C LEU A 48 -29.64 -4.69 -26.96
N ALA A 49 -30.44 -5.40 -26.16
CA ALA A 49 -31.17 -6.59 -26.59
C ALA A 49 -32.17 -6.29 -27.71
N ALA A 50 -32.96 -5.21 -27.57
CA ALA A 50 -33.90 -4.79 -28.61
C ALA A 50 -33.18 -4.47 -29.94
N ARG A 51 -31.97 -3.92 -29.90
CA ARG A 51 -31.17 -3.70 -31.12
C ARG A 51 -30.69 -5.00 -31.75
N ALA A 52 -30.27 -5.97 -30.95
CA ALA A 52 -29.85 -7.28 -31.44
C ALA A 52 -31.01 -8.04 -32.12
N ASP A 53 -32.25 -7.85 -31.66
CA ASP A 53 -33.45 -8.49 -32.23
C ASP A 53 -33.95 -7.84 -33.53
N ILE A 54 -33.61 -6.57 -33.78
CA ILE A 54 -34.00 -5.84 -34.99
C ILE A 54 -32.96 -6.03 -36.12
N CYS A 55 -31.80 -6.65 -35.83
CA CYS A 55 -30.76 -6.95 -36.82
C CYS A 55 -31.27 -7.93 -37.90
N GLY A 56 -30.91 -7.64 -39.15
CA GLY A 56 -31.34 -8.42 -40.30
C GLY A 56 -30.50 -9.68 -40.56
N SER A 57 -29.34 -9.80 -39.90
CA SER A 57 -28.39 -10.90 -40.08
C SER A 57 -27.97 -11.55 -38.76
N ASN A 58 -27.69 -12.85 -38.80
CA ASN A 58 -27.18 -13.59 -37.65
C ASN A 58 -25.80 -13.10 -37.21
N ASP A 59 -24.99 -12.59 -38.14
CA ASP A 59 -23.64 -12.08 -37.83
C ASP A 59 -23.72 -10.79 -37.01
N GLU A 60 -24.59 -9.85 -37.39
CA GLU A 60 -24.81 -8.62 -36.62
C GLU A 60 -25.38 -8.91 -35.22
N LYS A 61 -26.28 -9.88 -35.11
CA LYS A 61 -26.81 -10.31 -33.80
C LYS A 61 -25.68 -10.82 -32.91
N LYS A 62 -24.76 -11.60 -33.47
CA LYS A 62 -23.61 -12.15 -32.77
C LYS A 62 -22.61 -11.06 -32.34
N ASP A 63 -22.44 -10.01 -33.13
CA ASP A 63 -21.64 -8.85 -32.74
C ASP A 63 -22.21 -8.15 -31.48
N TYR A 64 -23.54 -8.00 -31.38
CA TYR A 64 -24.18 -7.43 -30.19
C TYR A 64 -24.03 -8.32 -28.96
N GLU A 65 -24.13 -9.64 -29.12
CA GLU A 65 -23.89 -10.61 -28.03
C GLU A 65 -22.44 -10.53 -27.54
N ASN A 66 -21.47 -10.48 -28.46
CA ASN A 66 -20.04 -10.35 -28.14
C ASN A 66 -19.74 -9.00 -27.45
N LEU A 67 -20.36 -7.91 -27.91
CA LEU A 67 -20.25 -6.59 -27.29
C LEU A 67 -20.81 -6.61 -25.87
N ALA A 68 -21.99 -7.19 -25.67
CA ALA A 68 -22.61 -7.32 -24.35
C ALA A 68 -21.72 -8.11 -23.38
N ALA A 69 -21.19 -9.25 -23.82
CA ALA A 69 -20.28 -10.07 -23.02
C ALA A 69 -18.98 -9.32 -22.67
N SER A 70 -18.45 -8.55 -23.62
CA SER A 70 -17.24 -7.73 -23.43
C SER A 70 -17.47 -6.60 -22.42
N ILE A 71 -18.59 -5.87 -22.55
CA ILE A 71 -18.99 -4.81 -21.61
C ILE A 71 -19.17 -5.41 -20.21
N MET A 72 -19.91 -6.51 -20.08
CA MET A 72 -20.15 -7.17 -18.79
C MET A 72 -18.84 -7.57 -18.12
N THR A 73 -17.92 -8.19 -18.87
CA THR A 73 -16.59 -8.57 -18.36
C THR A 73 -15.80 -7.37 -17.85
N VAL A 74 -15.90 -6.21 -18.51
CA VAL A 74 -15.22 -4.99 -18.08
C VAL A 74 -15.93 -4.37 -16.87
N VAL A 75 -17.26 -4.31 -16.84
CA VAL A 75 -18.05 -3.83 -15.70
C VAL A 75 -17.73 -4.65 -14.45
N GLU A 76 -17.75 -5.98 -14.55
CA GLU A 76 -17.36 -6.87 -13.45
C GLU A 76 -15.93 -6.60 -12.95
N LYS A 77 -14.98 -6.36 -13.86
CA LYS A 77 -13.60 -5.99 -13.48
C LYS A 77 -13.54 -4.63 -12.77
N VAL A 78 -14.35 -3.65 -13.17
CA VAL A 78 -14.41 -2.32 -12.54
C VAL A 78 -15.08 -2.39 -11.18
N VAL A 79 -16.20 -3.11 -11.07
CA VAL A 79 -16.91 -3.37 -9.80
C VAL A 79 -15.98 -4.11 -8.85
N ARG A 80 -15.36 -5.21 -9.28
CA ARG A 80 -14.39 -5.95 -8.46
C ARG A 80 -13.22 -5.08 -8.03
N LYS A 81 -12.65 -4.25 -8.91
CA LYS A 81 -11.60 -3.28 -8.53
C LYS A 81 -12.10 -2.20 -7.55
N THR A 82 -13.39 -1.92 -7.54
CA THR A 82 -14.02 -0.95 -6.63
C THR A 82 -14.35 -1.59 -5.29
N GLU A 83 -14.80 -2.85 -5.27
CA GLU A 83 -15.01 -3.66 -4.08
C GLU A 83 -13.68 -4.03 -3.41
N GLU A 84 -12.67 -4.41 -4.21
CA GLU A 84 -11.26 -4.49 -3.79
C GLU A 84 -10.72 -3.14 -3.30
N LYS A 85 -11.41 -2.01 -3.51
CA LYS A 85 -11.05 -0.69 -2.96
C LYS A 85 -11.82 -0.33 -1.69
N ILE A 86 -12.72 -1.18 -1.18
CA ILE A 86 -13.50 -0.92 0.04
C ILE A 86 -13.11 -1.95 1.11
N GLU A 87 -11.84 -1.96 1.50
CA GLU A 87 -11.42 -2.55 2.77
C GLU A 87 -11.21 -1.41 3.77
N SER A 88 -11.89 -1.44 4.91
CA SER A 88 -11.74 -0.38 5.91
C SER A 88 -10.33 -0.41 6.52
N SER A 89 -9.78 0.73 6.94
CA SER A 89 -8.48 0.76 7.62
C SER A 89 -8.41 -0.19 8.81
N THR A 90 -9.54 -0.37 9.52
CA THR A 90 -9.67 -1.32 10.63
C THR A 90 -9.60 -2.77 10.14
N GLY A 91 -10.32 -3.15 9.09
CA GLY A 91 -10.25 -4.51 8.55
C GLY A 91 -8.88 -4.85 7.96
N VAL A 92 -8.23 -3.88 7.31
CA VAL A 92 -6.84 -4.01 6.85
C VAL A 92 -5.91 -4.24 8.04
N LEU A 93 -6.04 -3.44 9.11
CA LEU A 93 -5.25 -3.60 10.32
C LEU A 93 -5.49 -4.97 10.98
N GLU A 94 -6.74 -5.38 11.17
CA GLU A 94 -7.10 -6.69 11.72
C GLU A 94 -6.45 -7.83 10.94
N SER A 95 -6.51 -7.81 9.61
CA SER A 95 -5.85 -8.84 8.79
C SER A 95 -4.33 -8.84 8.91
N ILE A 96 -3.70 -7.69 9.17
CA ILE A 96 -2.25 -7.61 9.44
C ILE A 96 -1.92 -8.21 10.81
N LEU A 97 -2.83 -8.09 11.78
CA LEU A 97 -2.63 -8.57 13.16
C LEU A 97 -3.04 -10.04 13.35
N GLU A 98 -3.89 -10.58 12.48
CA GLU A 98 -4.37 -11.97 12.54
C GLU A 98 -3.25 -13.01 12.79
N PRO A 99 -2.06 -12.93 12.16
CA PRO A 99 -1.01 -13.93 12.37
C PRO A 99 -0.45 -13.99 13.79
N ILE A 100 -0.64 -12.95 14.61
CA ILE A 100 -0.14 -12.87 15.99
C ILE A 100 -1.27 -12.95 17.03
N THR A 101 -2.54 -12.97 16.60
CA THR A 101 -3.69 -13.20 17.47
C THR A 101 -4.03 -14.69 17.44
N GLN A 102 -3.51 -15.48 18.39
CA GLN A 102 -3.93 -16.87 18.55
C GLN A 102 -5.28 -16.94 19.28
N GLU A 103 -6.14 -17.86 18.87
CA GLU A 103 -7.40 -18.17 19.57
C GLU A 103 -7.06 -18.76 20.96
N ASP A 104 -7.52 -18.10 22.03
CA ASP A 104 -7.60 -18.56 23.42
C ASP A 104 -6.36 -18.54 24.34
N GLU A 105 -5.22 -17.96 23.97
CA GLU A 105 -4.12 -17.66 24.93
C GLU A 105 -3.95 -16.15 25.18
N GLU A 106 -3.60 -15.77 26.42
CA GLU A 106 -3.25 -14.38 26.77
C GLU A 106 -2.14 -13.88 25.84
N ILE A 107 -2.46 -12.88 25.02
CA ILE A 107 -1.50 -12.27 24.08
C ILE A 107 -0.31 -11.72 24.87
N ILE A 108 0.85 -12.39 24.77
CA ILE A 108 2.11 -11.89 25.33
C ILE A 108 2.56 -10.72 24.47
N TRP A 109 2.68 -9.55 25.11
CA TRP A 109 3.02 -8.32 24.40
C TRP A 109 4.30 -7.67 24.94
N PRO A 110 5.29 -7.28 24.09
CA PRO A 110 5.31 -7.32 22.61
C PRO A 110 5.40 -8.73 22.01
N PRO A 111 4.98 -8.94 20.75
CA PRO A 111 4.91 -10.23 20.11
C PRO A 111 6.35 -10.58 19.78
N ARG A 112 6.88 -11.55 20.50
CA ARG A 112 8.22 -12.08 20.27
C ARG A 112 8.21 -13.32 19.39
N ASP A 113 7.03 -13.70 18.89
CA ASP A 113 6.91 -14.78 17.93
C ASP A 113 7.43 -14.31 16.58
N LEU A 114 8.66 -14.74 16.28
CA LEU A 114 9.34 -14.47 15.02
C LEU A 114 8.54 -15.02 13.83
N ASN A 115 7.80 -16.12 13.98
CA ASN A 115 6.99 -16.67 12.90
C ASN A 115 5.78 -15.78 12.61
N GLY A 116 5.05 -15.36 13.66
CA GLY A 116 3.98 -14.38 13.55
C GLY A 116 4.43 -13.08 12.87
N ILE A 117 5.57 -12.50 13.27
CA ILE A 117 6.12 -11.28 12.62
C ILE A 117 6.44 -11.50 11.14
N VAL A 118 7.01 -12.66 10.77
CA VAL A 118 7.28 -12.99 9.37
C VAL A 118 6.00 -13.07 8.55
N GLU A 119 4.94 -13.67 9.10
CA GLU A 119 3.62 -13.71 8.45
C GLU A 119 2.97 -12.33 8.37
N MET A 120 3.03 -11.53 9.44
CA MET A 120 2.58 -10.12 9.43
C MET A 120 3.26 -9.34 8.31
N LYS A 121 4.57 -9.50 8.14
CA LYS A 121 5.32 -8.84 7.07
C LYS A 121 4.80 -9.24 5.70
N LYS A 122 4.55 -10.53 5.46
CA LYS A 122 3.98 -11.02 4.18
C LYS A 122 2.60 -10.44 3.90
N VAL A 123 1.73 -10.38 4.91
CA VAL A 123 0.39 -9.77 4.77
C VAL A 123 0.52 -8.28 4.46
N LEU A 124 1.39 -7.57 5.19
CA LEU A 124 1.64 -6.14 4.97
C LEU A 124 2.13 -5.87 3.55
N GLU A 125 3.11 -6.64 3.06
CA GLU A 125 3.61 -6.53 1.68
C GLU A 125 2.51 -6.77 0.64
N LEU A 126 1.61 -7.74 0.89
CA LEU A 126 0.47 -8.00 0.01
C LEU A 126 -0.54 -6.85 0.02
N LYS A 127 -0.88 -6.33 1.20
CA LYS A 127 -1.82 -5.20 1.35
C LYS A 127 -1.26 -3.93 0.70
N GLU A 128 0.04 -3.71 0.83
CA GLU A 128 0.73 -2.59 0.19
C GLU A 128 0.67 -2.71 -1.34
N LYS A 129 0.97 -3.88 -1.91
CA LYS A 129 0.86 -4.13 -3.37
C LYS A 129 -0.54 -3.91 -3.91
N LYS A 130 -1.57 -4.17 -3.11
CA LYS A 130 -2.97 -3.94 -3.44
C LYS A 130 -3.41 -2.47 -3.23
N GLY A 131 -2.57 -1.63 -2.63
CA GLY A 131 -2.84 -0.22 -2.40
C GLY A 131 -3.68 0.07 -1.15
N PHE A 132 -3.77 -0.88 -0.21
CA PHE A 132 -4.56 -0.73 1.02
C PHE A 132 -3.82 0.04 2.14
N LEU A 133 -2.50 0.19 2.04
CA LEU A 133 -1.70 0.92 3.04
C LEU A 133 -1.53 2.39 2.63
N ASP A 134 -2.65 3.05 2.41
CA ASP A 134 -2.73 4.45 1.99
C ASP A 134 -2.70 5.42 3.18
N GLU A 135 -2.84 6.72 2.89
CA GLU A 135 -2.90 7.77 3.93
C GLU A 135 -4.08 7.58 4.90
N GLY A 136 -5.19 7.00 4.45
CA GLY A 136 -6.34 6.67 5.29
C GLY A 136 -6.02 5.57 6.29
N PHE A 137 -5.28 4.54 5.88
CA PHE A 137 -4.76 3.51 6.78
C PHE A 137 -3.76 4.09 7.79
N LEU A 138 -2.73 4.80 7.32
CA LEU A 138 -1.67 5.33 8.19
C LEU A 138 -2.21 6.34 9.21
N SER A 139 -3.15 7.20 8.80
CA SER A 139 -3.81 8.15 9.70
C SER A 139 -4.62 7.45 10.79
N ALA A 140 -5.34 6.38 10.44
CA ALA A 140 -6.12 5.58 11.38
C ALA A 140 -5.22 4.89 12.42
N VAL A 141 -4.14 4.23 11.99
CA VAL A 141 -3.18 3.57 12.90
C VAL A 141 -2.53 4.60 13.84
N THR A 142 -2.10 5.74 13.29
CA THR A 142 -1.49 6.83 14.08
C THR A 142 -2.47 7.40 15.11
N ALA A 143 -3.74 7.59 14.73
CA ALA A 143 -4.77 8.06 15.65
C ALA A 143 -5.04 7.06 16.78
N GLN A 144 -5.07 5.76 16.47
CA GLN A 144 -5.23 4.71 17.49
C GLN A 144 -4.03 4.66 18.45
N ILE A 145 -2.79 4.85 17.97
CA ILE A 145 -1.61 4.97 18.84
C ILE A 145 -1.77 6.14 19.82
N ARG A 146 -2.17 7.32 19.31
CA ARG A 146 -2.37 8.50 20.15
C ARG A 146 -3.44 8.26 21.22
N GLN A 147 -4.59 7.72 20.82
CA GLN A 147 -5.67 7.40 21.74
C GLN A 147 -5.25 6.38 22.80
N ALA A 148 -4.53 5.34 22.42
CA ALA A 148 -4.04 4.32 23.35
C ALA A 148 -3.04 4.91 24.36
N ARG A 149 -2.16 5.83 23.93
CA ARG A 149 -1.25 6.57 24.83
C ARG A 149 -1.99 7.47 25.81
N GLU A 150 -2.98 8.24 25.33
CA GLU A 150 -3.78 9.15 26.17
C GLU A 150 -4.62 8.40 27.20
N SER A 151 -5.13 7.22 26.84
CA SER A 151 -5.93 6.39 27.75
C SER A 151 -5.10 5.74 28.87
N GLY A 152 -3.78 5.60 28.72
CA GLY A 152 -2.89 4.95 29.70
C GLY A 152 -3.11 3.43 29.90
N ASP A 153 -4.25 2.90 29.46
CA ASP A 153 -4.74 1.56 29.80
C ASP A 153 -4.17 0.43 28.93
N LYS A 154 -3.47 0.73 27.83
CA LYS A 154 -3.07 -0.28 26.84
C LYS A 154 -1.68 -0.06 26.26
N PRO A 155 -0.61 -0.14 27.09
CA PRO A 155 0.78 -0.08 26.58
C PRO A 155 1.04 -1.18 25.54
N GLY A 156 0.35 -2.31 25.65
CA GLY A 156 0.44 -3.37 24.65
C GLY A 156 -0.11 -2.96 23.28
N LEU A 157 -1.28 -2.32 23.23
CA LEU A 157 -1.85 -1.85 21.98
C LEU A 157 -0.93 -0.88 21.24
N VAL A 158 -0.32 0.06 21.98
CA VAL A 158 0.62 1.04 21.43
C VAL A 158 1.77 0.35 20.71
N ALA A 159 2.40 -0.63 21.35
CA ALA A 159 3.52 -1.32 20.73
C ALA A 159 3.10 -2.18 19.53
N ILE A 160 1.85 -2.69 19.45
CA ILE A 160 1.37 -3.41 18.25
C ILE A 160 1.36 -2.50 17.04
N LEU A 161 0.68 -1.38 17.24
CA LEU A 161 0.47 -0.42 16.17
C LEU A 161 1.80 0.20 15.74
N GLN A 162 2.72 0.41 16.68
CA GLN A 162 4.09 0.82 16.35
C GLN A 162 4.82 -0.23 15.51
N LYS A 163 4.75 -1.52 15.87
CA LYS A 163 5.36 -2.60 15.08
C LYS A 163 4.81 -2.63 13.66
N VAL A 164 3.50 -2.43 13.48
CA VAL A 164 2.89 -2.32 12.14
C VAL A 164 3.50 -1.16 11.34
N LEU A 165 3.65 0.02 11.95
CA LEU A 165 4.27 1.18 11.29
C LEU A 165 5.77 0.97 10.99
N GLN A 166 6.50 0.27 11.86
CA GLN A 166 7.90 -0.09 11.64
C GLN A 166 8.06 -1.08 10.49
N LEU A 167 7.22 -2.12 10.42
CA LEU A 167 7.20 -3.07 9.30
C LEU A 167 6.84 -2.38 7.97
N TYR A 168 5.88 -1.45 8.02
CA TYR A 168 5.54 -0.61 6.87
C TYR A 168 6.75 0.22 6.41
N ALA A 169 7.42 0.92 7.33
CA ALA A 169 8.56 1.76 7.00
C ALA A 169 9.72 0.95 6.42
N ALA A 170 10.06 -0.17 7.07
CA ALA A 170 11.07 -1.12 6.62
C ALA A 170 10.80 -1.59 5.18
N HIS A 171 9.56 -2.01 4.88
CA HIS A 171 9.16 -2.44 3.54
C HIS A 171 9.32 -1.32 2.51
N ILE A 172 8.74 -0.14 2.77
CA ILE A 172 8.77 0.99 1.82
C ILE A 172 10.20 1.47 1.56
N LEU A 173 11.04 1.56 2.59
CA LEU A 173 12.44 1.98 2.44
C LEU A 173 13.29 0.94 1.71
N SER A 174 12.98 -0.36 1.87
CA SER A 174 13.71 -1.47 1.23
C SER A 174 13.39 -1.64 -0.26
N LYS A 175 12.33 -0.99 -0.78
CA LYS A 175 11.96 -1.09 -2.20
C LYS A 175 13.03 -0.59 -3.17
N ARG A 176 13.95 0.24 -2.72
CA ARG A 176 15.03 0.79 -3.53
C ARG A 176 16.35 0.65 -2.80
N SER A 177 17.28 -0.06 -3.43
CA SER A 177 18.67 -0.12 -2.98
C SER A 177 19.46 1.07 -3.54
N TYR A 178 20.38 1.55 -2.72
CA TYR A 178 21.39 2.58 -2.97
C TYR A 178 22.80 2.08 -2.61
N ALA A 179 22.91 0.81 -2.21
CA ALA A 179 24.17 0.15 -1.90
C ALA A 179 25.13 0.08 -3.10
N MET A 180 24.65 0.30 -4.33
CA MET A 180 25.47 0.30 -5.54
C MET A 180 25.49 1.69 -6.18
N LYS A 181 26.69 2.24 -6.39
CA LYS A 181 26.92 3.49 -7.12
C LYS A 181 28.08 3.30 -8.10
N ASP A 182 27.85 3.56 -9.38
CA ASP A 182 28.86 3.46 -10.45
C ASP A 182 29.57 2.09 -10.50
N GLY A 183 28.83 1.02 -10.20
CA GLY A 183 29.36 -0.35 -10.14
C GLY A 183 30.14 -0.70 -8.87
N GLN A 184 30.26 0.24 -7.91
CA GLN A 184 30.92 0.05 -6.62
C GLN A 184 29.91 -0.06 -5.48
N VAL A 185 30.23 -0.91 -4.50
CA VAL A 185 29.44 -1.05 -3.27
C VAL A 185 29.74 0.13 -2.35
N VAL A 186 28.72 0.92 -2.04
CA VAL A 186 28.76 1.94 -1.00
C VAL A 186 28.50 1.24 0.34
N LYS A 187 29.58 0.86 1.05
CA LYS A 187 29.52 0.07 2.29
C LYS A 187 28.53 0.62 3.32
N ALA A 188 28.53 1.93 3.55
CA ALA A 188 27.62 2.56 4.51
C ALA A 188 26.14 2.46 4.10
N GLU A 189 25.82 2.57 2.79
CA GLU A 189 24.45 2.37 2.30
C GLU A 189 24.02 0.90 2.42
N MET A 190 24.92 -0.04 2.10
CA MET A 190 24.67 -1.48 2.28
C MET A 190 24.41 -1.82 3.76
N PHE A 191 25.16 -1.20 4.67
CA PHE A 191 24.96 -1.37 6.09
C PHE A 191 23.64 -0.78 6.57
N LEU A 192 23.27 0.43 6.11
CA LEU A 192 21.97 1.02 6.40
C LEU A 192 20.82 0.14 5.86
N GLU A 193 20.94 -0.43 4.67
CA GLU A 193 19.95 -1.38 4.13
C GLU A 193 19.83 -2.66 4.95
N THR A 194 20.94 -3.13 5.52
CA THR A 194 20.94 -4.27 6.45
C THR A 194 20.16 -3.94 7.72
N ILE A 195 20.34 -2.75 8.28
CA ILE A 195 19.59 -2.28 9.45
C ILE A 195 18.09 -2.15 9.13
N ILE A 196 17.74 -1.48 8.02
CA ILE A 196 16.35 -1.28 7.58
C ILE A 196 15.63 -2.63 7.34
N SER A 197 16.36 -3.64 6.86
CA SER A 197 15.78 -4.96 6.56
C SER A 197 15.64 -5.85 7.79
N ALA A 198 16.34 -5.52 8.88
CA ALA A 198 16.36 -6.30 10.11
C ALA A 198 15.24 -5.92 11.07
N ASP A 199 14.92 -6.84 11.97
CA ASP A 199 14.06 -6.58 13.12
C ASP A 199 14.73 -5.58 14.09
N GLU A 200 13.94 -4.67 14.66
CA GLU A 200 14.45 -3.65 15.58
C GLU A 200 15.11 -4.22 16.83
N ASP A 201 14.70 -5.42 17.27
CA ASP A 201 15.34 -6.11 18.40
C ASP A 201 16.79 -6.51 18.08
N SER A 202 17.13 -6.65 16.79
CA SER A 202 18.49 -7.00 16.33
C SER A 202 19.36 -5.78 16.03
N TRP A 203 18.80 -4.55 16.03
CA TRP A 203 19.55 -3.36 15.61
C TRP A 203 20.78 -3.09 16.47
N GLU A 204 20.70 -3.26 17.79
CA GLU A 204 21.87 -3.01 18.65
C GLU A 204 23.05 -3.93 18.28
N THR A 205 22.78 -5.23 18.06
CA THR A 205 23.79 -6.20 17.66
C THR A 205 24.37 -5.86 16.27
N ILE A 206 23.51 -5.51 15.31
CA ILE A 206 23.93 -5.12 13.95
C ILE A 206 24.78 -3.85 13.99
N LEU A 207 24.35 -2.83 14.73
CA LEU A 207 25.05 -1.55 14.90
C LEU A 207 26.43 -1.76 15.54
N ARG A 208 26.50 -2.54 16.63
CA ARG A 208 27.77 -2.85 17.29
C ARG A 208 28.74 -3.59 16.37
N GLY A 209 28.27 -4.61 15.64
CA GLY A 209 29.13 -5.43 14.79
C GLY A 209 29.53 -4.77 13.46
N GLY A 210 28.72 -3.85 12.93
CA GLY A 210 29.00 -3.21 11.63
C GLY A 210 29.82 -1.93 11.71
N LEU A 211 29.83 -1.25 12.86
CA LEU A 211 30.64 -0.06 13.08
C LEU A 211 32.10 -0.43 13.41
N VAL A 212 33.04 0.42 12.98
CA VAL A 212 34.49 0.22 13.23
C VAL A 212 34.85 0.00 14.70
N TYR A 213 34.13 0.62 15.64
CA TYR A 213 34.38 0.45 17.08
C TYR A 213 34.13 -0.97 17.59
N GLY A 214 33.25 -1.75 16.95
CA GLY A 214 32.99 -3.14 17.28
C GLY A 214 33.62 -4.14 16.32
N GLY A 215 34.59 -3.71 15.50
CA GLY A 215 35.31 -4.57 14.56
C GLY A 215 34.68 -4.67 13.16
N GLY A 216 33.71 -3.81 12.86
CA GLY A 216 33.13 -3.67 11.53
C GLY A 216 33.92 -2.75 10.61
N ASP A 217 33.33 -2.45 9.45
CA ASP A 217 33.98 -1.79 8.32
C ASP A 217 33.39 -0.39 8.02
N VAL A 218 32.42 0.08 8.81
CA VAL A 218 31.68 1.33 8.55
C VAL A 218 32.01 2.38 9.61
N GLU A 219 32.46 3.55 9.16
CA GLU A 219 32.64 4.70 10.02
C GLU A 219 31.29 5.28 10.47
N PRO A 220 31.13 5.71 11.73
CA PRO A 220 29.88 6.31 12.20
C PRO A 220 29.46 7.52 11.38
N GLU A 221 30.41 8.39 11.02
CA GLU A 221 30.12 9.57 10.20
C GLU A 221 29.56 9.20 8.83
N ASP A 222 30.07 8.11 8.22
CA ASP A 222 29.55 7.62 6.95
C ASP A 222 28.12 7.09 7.09
N LEU A 223 27.80 6.38 8.19
CA LEU A 223 26.44 5.93 8.51
C LEU A 223 25.49 7.13 8.66
N PHE A 224 25.86 8.14 9.45
CA PHE A 224 25.03 9.34 9.64
C PHE A 224 24.86 10.13 8.33
N ASN A 225 25.89 10.20 7.50
CA ASN A 225 25.81 10.83 6.19
C ASN A 225 24.82 10.13 5.25
N VAL A 226 24.78 8.79 5.24
CA VAL A 226 23.81 8.04 4.41
C VAL A 226 22.39 8.10 4.98
N LEU A 227 22.24 8.12 6.30
CA LEU A 227 20.95 8.35 6.98
C LEU A 227 20.37 9.71 6.59
N LYS A 228 21.16 10.78 6.69
CA LYS A 228 20.76 12.13 6.27
C LYS A 228 20.31 12.16 4.80
N LYS A 229 21.07 11.53 3.90
CA LYS A 229 20.68 11.40 2.49
C LYS A 229 19.38 10.62 2.32
N ARG A 230 19.12 9.59 3.14
CA ARG A 230 17.86 8.83 3.11
C ARG A 230 16.69 9.72 3.55
N VAL A 231 16.85 10.51 4.61
CA VAL A 231 15.86 11.51 5.06
C VAL A 231 15.54 12.53 3.96
N GLU A 232 16.56 13.10 3.32
CA GLU A 232 16.38 14.03 2.19
C GLU A 232 15.58 13.38 1.04
N ARG A 233 15.90 12.13 0.70
CA ARG A 233 15.17 11.39 -0.35
C ARG A 233 13.72 11.10 0.03
N VAL A 234 13.42 10.81 1.29
CA VAL A 234 12.05 10.67 1.78
C VAL A 234 11.32 11.99 1.56
N ASN A 235 11.87 13.10 2.06
CA ASN A 235 11.28 14.43 1.93
C ASN A 235 10.99 14.84 0.47
N MET A 236 11.86 14.48 -0.47
CA MET A 236 11.66 14.79 -1.89
C MET A 236 10.60 13.93 -2.58
N ARG A 237 10.24 12.78 -2.02
CA ARG A 237 9.43 11.75 -2.70
C ARG A 237 8.06 11.54 -2.10
N THR A 238 7.84 12.03 -0.88
CA THR A 238 6.55 12.01 -0.21
C THR A 238 5.94 13.39 -0.18
N GLU A 239 4.61 13.46 -0.10
CA GLU A 239 3.92 14.73 0.11
C GLU A 239 4.28 15.31 1.48
N SER A 240 4.57 16.62 1.51
CA SER A 240 4.94 17.30 2.75
C SER A 240 3.82 17.26 3.77
N GLY A 241 4.10 16.72 4.96
CA GLY A 241 3.15 16.59 6.06
C GLY A 241 2.28 15.34 6.02
N SER A 242 2.41 14.50 4.99
CA SER A 242 1.72 13.20 4.88
C SER A 242 2.09 12.24 6.02
N TYR A 243 1.18 11.32 6.35
CA TYR A 243 1.46 10.28 7.34
C TYR A 243 2.57 9.36 6.86
N GLN A 244 2.61 9.02 5.56
CA GLN A 244 3.72 8.26 5.00
C GLN A 244 5.05 8.94 5.26
N GLN A 245 5.18 10.25 5.00
CA GLN A 245 6.42 10.98 5.29
C GLN A 245 6.79 10.87 6.76
N ARG A 246 5.85 11.13 7.68
CA ARG A 246 6.11 11.11 9.13
C ARG A 246 6.59 9.74 9.60
N VAL A 247 5.89 8.67 9.22
CA VAL A 247 6.24 7.30 9.61
C VAL A 247 7.63 6.92 9.13
N LEU A 248 7.98 7.25 7.88
CA LEU A 248 9.31 6.95 7.34
C LEU A 248 10.42 7.75 8.03
N LEU A 249 10.17 9.02 8.34
CA LEU A 249 11.13 9.88 9.04
C LEU A 249 11.32 9.45 10.50
N GLU A 250 10.24 9.10 11.21
CA GLU A 250 10.32 8.58 12.58
C GLU A 250 11.13 7.29 12.65
N TYR A 251 10.92 6.38 11.70
CA TYR A 251 11.69 5.13 11.62
C TYR A 251 13.19 5.38 11.38
N LEU A 252 13.54 6.28 10.45
CA LEU A 252 14.94 6.63 10.20
C LEU A 252 15.58 7.35 11.41
N LYS A 253 14.80 8.19 12.11
CA LYS A 253 15.23 8.86 13.33
C LYS A 253 15.48 7.86 14.46
N GLU A 254 14.65 6.84 14.59
CA GLU A 254 14.86 5.78 15.58
C GLU A 254 16.19 5.04 15.32
N ILE A 255 16.51 4.72 14.06
CA ILE A 255 17.80 4.15 13.68
C ILE A 255 18.95 5.09 14.06
N GLU A 256 18.83 6.38 13.75
CA GLU A 256 19.83 7.41 14.07
C GLU A 256 20.08 7.49 15.59
N GLU A 257 19.02 7.60 16.40
CA GLU A 257 19.10 7.67 17.87
C GLU A 257 19.75 6.42 18.48
N ARG A 258 19.40 5.22 17.99
CA ARG A 258 20.03 3.97 18.46
C ARG A 258 21.50 3.87 18.02
N ALA A 259 21.84 4.32 16.81
CA ALA A 259 23.22 4.37 16.35
C ALA A 259 24.06 5.35 17.19
N GLU A 260 23.52 6.53 17.51
CA GLU A 260 24.16 7.49 18.41
C GLU A 260 24.42 6.87 19.80
N ALA A 261 23.43 6.20 20.38
CA ALA A 261 23.57 5.54 21.67
C ALA A 261 24.70 4.49 21.67
N VAL A 262 24.79 3.67 20.61
CA VAL A 262 25.87 2.67 20.45
C VAL A 262 27.24 3.35 20.34
N VAL A 263 27.35 4.40 19.53
CA VAL A 263 28.61 5.16 19.37
C VAL A 263 29.05 5.79 20.69
N GLN A 264 28.11 6.36 21.46
CA GLN A 264 28.42 6.92 22.78
C GLN A 264 28.89 5.85 23.76
N ALA A 265 28.24 4.67 23.76
CA ALA A 265 28.65 3.56 24.63
C ALA A 265 30.08 3.07 24.33
N PHE A 266 30.50 3.07 23.06
CA PHE A 266 31.90 2.76 22.71
C PHE A 266 32.88 3.84 23.20
N LYS A 267 32.52 5.11 23.05
CA LYS A 267 33.35 6.24 23.51
C LYS A 267 33.55 6.24 25.03
N THR A 268 32.51 5.93 25.80
CA THR A 268 32.60 5.83 27.27
C THR A 268 33.31 4.58 27.76
N SER A 269 33.34 3.50 26.96
CA SER A 269 34.06 2.25 27.31
C SER A 269 35.56 2.29 26.96
N THR A 270 36.02 3.32 26.25
CA THR A 270 37.42 3.50 25.83
C THR A 270 38.18 4.49 26.72
N ILE A 271 37.55 4.97 27.81
CA ILE A 271 38.14 5.83 28.87
C ILE A 271 38.32 4.97 30.12
#